data_AF-A0A4Y6PZ17-F1
#
_entry.id   AF-A0A4Y6PZ17-F1
#
_cell.length_a   1.000
_cell.length_b   1.000
_cell.length_c   1.000
_cell.angle_alpha   90.00
_cell.angle_beta   90.00
_cell.angle_gamma   90.00
#
_symmetry.space_group_name_H-M   'P 1'
#
loop_
_entity.id
_entity.type
_entity.pdbx_description
1 polymer ?
#
loop_
_entity_poly.entity_id
_entity_poly.type
_entity_poly.pdbx_seq_one_letter_code
_entity_poly.pdbx_strand_id
1 'polypeptide(L)'
;MPTSKAILDTNVFVGSGFNSSSASRKLVDAIRSGELVLVWNEETRRETLAVLRKIPPLSHEDVEALFGEEGRWDGETHPEEFELVEDPTDRKFAALAHAAGVPVVTNDDDLLGPREQLPVEVFTPSEFVS
;
A
#
# COMPACT_ATOMS: atom_id res chain seq x y z
N MET A 1 22.18 -0.71 2.63
CA MET A 1 21.25 0.38 2.25
C MET A 1 20.19 0.43 3.33
N PRO A 2 19.69 1.59 3.78
CA PRO A 2 18.47 1.59 4.57
C PRO A 2 17.38 0.90 3.74
N THR A 3 16.70 -0.09 4.32
CA THR A 3 15.57 -0.76 3.66
C THR A 3 14.48 0.28 3.45
N SER A 4 14.04 0.46 2.21
CA SER A 4 12.94 1.37 1.89
C SER A 4 11.66 0.87 2.56
N LYS A 5 10.78 1.79 2.97
CA LYS A 5 9.47 1.46 3.56
C LYS A 5 8.37 2.14 2.75
N ALA A 6 7.28 1.43 2.51
CA ALA A 6 6.11 2.00 1.86
C ALA A 6 4.85 1.24 2.24
N ILE A 7 3.71 1.92 2.14
CA ILE A 7 2.39 1.30 2.15
C ILE A 7 2.03 1.04 0.70
N LEU A 8 1.56 -0.18 0.42
CA LEU A 8 0.96 -0.49 -0.88
C LEU A 8 -0.56 -0.50 -0.75
N ASP A 9 -1.22 0.22 -1.64
CA ASP A 9 -2.66 0.13 -1.80
C ASP A 9 -3.04 -1.25 -2.37
N THR A 10 -4.26 -1.69 -2.08
CA THR A 10 -4.88 -2.91 -2.60
C THR A 10 -4.80 -2.99 -4.12
N ASN A 11 -5.00 -1.89 -4.86
CA ASN A 11 -4.93 -1.90 -6.33
C ASN A 11 -3.53 -2.27 -6.86
N VAL A 12 -2.46 -2.00 -6.09
CA VAL A 12 -1.09 -2.34 -6.46
C VAL A 12 -0.91 -3.86 -6.38
N PHE A 13 -1.39 -4.49 -5.31
CA PHE A 13 -1.41 -5.94 -5.19
C PHE A 13 -2.21 -6.59 -6.32
N VAL A 14 -3.38 -6.04 -6.63
CA VAL A 14 -4.21 -6.51 -7.75
C VAL A 14 -3.44 -6.43 -9.07
N GLY A 15 -2.87 -5.27 -9.39
CA GLY A 15 -2.10 -5.06 -10.62
C GLY A 15 -0.87 -5.97 -10.74
N SER A 16 -0.23 -6.31 -9.61
CA SER A 16 0.97 -7.15 -9.58
C SER A 16 0.76 -8.57 -10.13
N GLY A 17 -0.45 -9.12 -10.00
CA GLY A 17 -0.73 -10.49 -10.42
C GLY A 17 -1.26 -10.64 -11.83
N PHE A 18 -1.64 -9.55 -12.50
CA PHE A 18 -2.07 -9.59 -13.91
C PHE A 18 -0.93 -9.34 -14.90
N ASN A 19 0.13 -8.63 -14.51
CA ASN A 19 1.26 -8.34 -15.39
C ASN A 19 2.60 -8.50 -14.65
N SER A 20 3.36 -9.54 -15.03
CA SER A 20 4.66 -9.87 -14.44
C SER A 20 5.77 -8.87 -14.72
N SER A 21 5.59 -7.96 -15.70
CA SER A 21 6.54 -6.88 -16.03
C SER A 21 6.15 -5.52 -15.43
N SER A 22 5.01 -5.44 -14.72
CA SER A 22 4.51 -4.20 -14.15
C SER A 22 5.38 -3.67 -13.01
N ALA A 23 5.37 -2.35 -12.81
CA ALA A 23 6.00 -1.74 -11.63
C ALA A 23 5.40 -2.26 -10.32
N SER A 24 4.09 -2.53 -10.29
CA SER A 24 3.43 -3.19 -9.16
C SER A 24 4.03 -4.57 -8.84
N ARG A 25 4.36 -5.37 -9.86
CA ARG A 25 5.04 -6.66 -9.65
C ARG A 25 6.43 -6.48 -9.06
N LYS A 26 7.20 -5.51 -9.54
CA LYS A 26 8.53 -5.21 -8.99
C LYS A 26 8.48 -4.85 -7.50
N LEU A 27 7.47 -4.06 -7.08
CA LEU A 27 7.28 -3.72 -5.66
C LEU A 27 7.01 -4.96 -4.80
N VAL A 28 6.09 -5.83 -5.26
CA VAL A 28 5.77 -7.07 -4.54
C VAL A 28 6.98 -8.00 -4.46
N ASP A 29 7.75 -8.12 -5.54
CA ASP A 29 8.96 -8.94 -5.55
C ASP A 29 10.06 -8.34 -4.65
N ALA A 30 10.19 -7.01 -4.56
CA ALA A 30 11.09 -6.32 -3.63
C ALA A 30 10.69 -6.52 -2.15
N ILE A 31 9.39 -6.60 -1.85
CA ILE A 31 8.92 -6.96 -0.50
C ILE A 31 9.29 -8.40 -0.18
N ARG A 32 9.09 -9.31 -1.13
CA ARG A 32 9.46 -10.73 -0.96
C ARG A 32 10.95 -10.93 -0.74
N SER A 33 11.80 -10.16 -1.39
CA SER A 33 13.27 -10.24 -1.23
C SER A 33 13.78 -9.51 0.01
N GLY A 34 12.93 -8.73 0.70
CA GLY A 34 13.31 -7.91 1.85
C GLY A 34 14.02 -6.60 1.49
N GLU A 35 13.99 -6.19 0.22
CA GLU A 35 14.52 -4.91 -0.27
C GLU A 35 13.57 -3.73 0.05
N LEU A 36 12.27 -4.02 0.19
CA LEU A 36 11.22 -3.09 0.57
C LEU A 36 10.43 -3.67 1.76
N VAL A 37 10.22 -2.89 2.81
CA VAL A 37 9.34 -3.29 3.91
C VAL A 37 7.95 -2.71 3.65
N LEU A 38 6.97 -3.59 3.51
CA LEU A 38 5.56 -3.22 3.46
C LEU A 38 5.13 -2.73 4.84
N VAL A 39 4.73 -1.47 4.95
CA VAL A 39 4.12 -0.94 6.18
C VAL A 39 2.62 -1.21 6.16
N TRP A 40 2.07 -1.70 7.27
CA TRP A 40 0.68 -2.12 7.37
C TRP A 40 0.15 -2.01 8.81
N ASN A 41 -1.17 -1.93 8.96
CA ASN A 41 -1.87 -2.14 10.22
C ASN A 41 -2.94 -3.23 10.03
N GLU A 42 -3.56 -3.69 11.12
CA GLU A 42 -4.54 -4.79 11.04
C GLU A 42 -5.76 -4.44 10.16
N GLU A 43 -6.14 -3.17 10.08
CA GLU A 43 -7.24 -2.69 9.23
C GLU A 43 -6.89 -2.81 7.74
N THR A 44 -5.75 -2.24 7.31
CA THR A 44 -5.31 -2.28 5.90
C THR A 44 -5.01 -3.71 5.46
N ARG A 45 -4.34 -4.52 6.30
CA ARG A 45 -4.10 -5.94 6.02
C ARG A 45 -5.41 -6.70 5.79
N ARG A 46 -6.38 -6.55 6.70
CA ARG A 46 -7.67 -7.26 6.60
C ARG A 46 -8.40 -6.91 5.31
N GLU A 47 -8.42 -5.63 4.96
CA GLU A 47 -9.13 -5.17 3.77
C GLU A 47 -8.46 -5.63 2.48
N THR A 48 -7.14 -5.45 2.37
CA THR A 48 -6.38 -5.92 1.21
C THR A 48 -6.58 -7.42 1.02
N LEU A 49 -6.48 -8.22 2.07
CA LEU A 49 -6.76 -9.65 2.00
C LEU A 49 -8.22 -9.92 1.61
N ALA A 50 -9.20 -9.21 2.17
CA ALA A 50 -10.62 -9.40 1.82
C ALA A 50 -10.90 -9.13 0.33
N VAL A 51 -10.24 -8.15 -0.29
CA VAL A 51 -10.35 -7.86 -1.72
C VAL A 51 -9.68 -8.94 -2.55
N LEU A 52 -8.43 -9.29 -2.23
CA LEU A 52 -7.69 -10.32 -2.98
C LEU A 52 -8.38 -11.69 -2.95
N ARG A 53 -9.16 -11.98 -1.89
CA ARG A 53 -9.89 -13.26 -1.70
C ARG A 53 -10.95 -13.46 -2.78
N LYS A 54 -11.44 -12.35 -3.34
CA LYS A 54 -12.45 -12.33 -4.39
C LYS A 54 -11.85 -12.48 -5.78
N ILE A 55 -10.52 -12.55 -5.91
CA ILE A 55 -9.80 -12.57 -7.19
C ILE A 55 -8.99 -13.88 -7.28
N PRO A 56 -9.56 -14.95 -7.88
CA PRO A 56 -8.97 -16.30 -7.88
C PRO A 56 -7.51 -16.44 -8.35
N PRO A 57 -7.03 -15.74 -9.41
CA PRO A 57 -5.62 -15.85 -9.82
C PRO A 57 -4.62 -15.23 -8.83
N LEU A 58 -5.09 -14.52 -7.80
CA LEU A 58 -4.28 -13.83 -6.79
C LEU A 58 -4.28 -14.56 -5.43
N SER A 59 -4.53 -15.87 -5.40
CA SER A 59 -4.84 -16.62 -4.17
C SER A 59 -3.77 -16.49 -3.06
N HIS A 60 -3.98 -15.51 -2.19
CA HIS A 60 -3.78 -15.40 -0.75
C HIS A 60 -2.46 -15.81 -0.10
N GLU A 61 -2.01 -17.05 -0.22
CA GLU A 61 -0.85 -17.56 0.55
C GLU A 61 0.42 -16.74 0.26
N ASP A 62 0.54 -16.27 -0.98
CA ASP A 62 1.66 -15.49 -1.49
C ASP A 62 1.70 -14.03 -1.03
N VAL A 63 0.54 -13.47 -0.66
CA VAL A 63 0.40 -12.05 -0.28
C VAL A 63 0.30 -11.89 1.23
N GLU A 64 -0.33 -12.84 1.92
CA GLU A 64 -0.39 -12.81 3.39
C GLU A 64 1.01 -12.85 4.01
N ALA A 65 1.94 -13.60 3.41
CA ALA A 65 3.34 -13.66 3.84
C ALA A 65 4.11 -12.32 3.71
N LEU A 66 3.58 -11.35 2.95
CA LEU A 66 4.21 -10.03 2.78
C LEU A 66 3.99 -9.12 3.99
N PHE A 67 2.97 -9.40 4.80
CA PHE A 67 2.64 -8.64 6.01
C PHE A 67 3.51 -9.08 7.19
N GLY A 68 4.82 -8.85 7.08
CA GLY A 68 5.79 -9.20 8.11
C GLY A 68 5.75 -8.25 9.32
N GLU A 69 6.14 -8.75 10.49
CA GLU A 69 6.19 -8.00 11.76
C GLU A 69 7.04 -6.71 11.68
N GLU A 70 8.08 -6.69 10.83
CA GLU A 70 8.96 -5.51 10.67
C GLU A 70 8.22 -4.25 10.16
N GLY A 71 7.16 -4.46 9.38
CA GLY A 71 6.35 -3.39 8.81
C GLY A 71 5.06 -3.11 9.58
N ARG A 72 4.81 -3.84 10.66
CA ARG A 72 3.58 -3.70 11.44
C ARG A 72 3.57 -2.37 12.19
N TRP A 73 2.47 -1.64 12.04
CA TRP A 73 2.15 -0.43 12.78
C TRP A 73 1.00 -0.71 13.74
N ASP A 74 1.28 -0.56 15.05
CA ASP A 74 0.29 -0.70 16.13
C ASP A 74 -0.11 0.65 16.75
N GLY A 75 0.40 1.76 16.20
CA GLY A 75 0.04 3.11 16.65
C GLY A 75 -1.34 3.55 16.16
N GLU A 76 -1.85 4.63 16.76
CA GLU A 76 -3.11 5.25 16.33
C GLU A 76 -2.98 5.85 14.91
N THR A 77 -4.11 5.87 14.21
CA THR A 77 -4.27 6.49 12.89
C THR A 77 -5.57 7.29 12.91
N HIS A 78 -5.63 8.39 12.17
CA HIS A 78 -6.79 9.28 12.12
C HIS A 78 -7.34 9.44 10.69
N PRO A 79 -8.00 8.43 10.10
CA PRO A 79 -8.60 8.52 8.76
C PRO A 79 -9.57 9.70 8.60
N GLU A 80 -10.22 10.11 9.69
CA GLU A 80 -11.13 11.26 9.73
C GLU A 80 -10.47 12.59 9.38
N GLU A 81 -9.15 12.72 9.52
CA GLU A 81 -8.42 13.96 9.19
C GLU A 81 -8.14 14.11 7.69
N PHE A 82 -8.37 13.06 6.89
CA PHE A 82 -8.06 13.01 5.46
C PHE A 82 -9.31 13.26 4.59
N GLU A 83 -10.10 14.28 4.90
CA GLU A 83 -11.35 14.60 4.18
C GLU A 83 -11.16 14.95 2.70
N LEU A 84 -9.94 15.33 2.30
CA LEU A 84 -9.57 15.59 0.90
C LEU A 84 -9.57 14.32 0.04
N VAL A 85 -9.47 13.15 0.65
CA VAL A 85 -9.66 11.86 -0.04
C VAL A 85 -11.16 11.59 -0.12
N GLU A 86 -11.69 11.56 -1.34
CA GLU A 86 -13.13 11.50 -1.59
C GLU A 86 -13.75 10.19 -1.07
N ASP A 87 -13.14 9.03 -1.37
CA ASP A 87 -13.55 7.74 -0.80
C ASP A 87 -13.09 7.63 0.67
N PRO A 88 -14.02 7.55 1.64
CA PRO A 88 -13.69 7.36 3.05
C PRO A 88 -12.89 6.07 3.31
N THR A 89 -13.02 5.07 2.45
CA THR A 89 -12.31 3.80 2.55
C THR A 89 -10.82 4.00 2.33
N ASP A 90 -10.41 4.91 1.45
CA ASP A 90 -8.99 5.09 1.10
C ASP A 90 -8.23 5.99 2.07
N ARG A 91 -8.96 6.77 2.88
CA ARG A 91 -8.40 7.63 3.95
C ARG A 91 -7.47 6.88 4.90
N LYS A 92 -7.76 5.61 5.18
CA LYS A 92 -6.93 4.79 6.08
C LYS A 92 -5.49 4.61 5.56
N PHE A 93 -5.28 4.58 4.24
CA PHE A 93 -3.95 4.45 3.68
C PHE A 93 -3.15 5.74 3.87
N ALA A 94 -3.79 6.89 3.63
CA ALA A 94 -3.18 8.20 3.88
C ALA A 94 -2.91 8.43 5.38
N ALA A 95 -3.84 8.04 6.25
CA ALA A 95 -3.66 8.13 7.70
C ALA A 95 -2.54 7.23 8.22
N LEU A 96 -2.43 6.01 7.71
CA LEU A 96 -1.33 5.11 8.04
C LEU A 96 0.01 5.65 7.53
N ALA A 97 0.04 6.19 6.31
CA ALA A 97 1.23 6.82 5.72
C ALA A 97 1.73 7.98 6.59
N HIS A 98 0.80 8.82 7.03
CA HIS A 98 1.09 9.95 7.89
C HIS A 98 1.63 9.50 9.25
N ALA A 99 0.94 8.56 9.91
CA ALA A 99 1.32 8.07 11.22
C ALA A 99 2.70 7.38 11.20
N ALA A 100 2.96 6.56 10.18
CA ALA A 100 4.21 5.81 10.05
C ALA A 100 5.35 6.63 9.42
N GLY A 101 5.07 7.81 8.86
CA GLY A 101 6.06 8.66 8.19
C GLY A 101 6.65 8.02 6.94
N VAL A 102 5.84 7.30 6.16
CA VAL A 102 6.25 6.57 4.95
C VAL A 102 5.29 6.90 3.79
N PRO A 103 5.75 6.80 2.54
CA PRO A 103 4.87 7.03 1.40
C PRO A 103 3.81 5.93 1.22
N VAL A 104 2.71 6.31 0.56
CA VAL A 104 1.72 5.38 0.02
C VAL A 104 1.91 5.25 -1.49
N VAL A 105 1.83 4.02 -1.99
CA VAL A 105 1.91 3.70 -3.41
C VAL A 105 0.56 3.19 -3.91
N THR A 106 0.01 3.85 -4.92
CA THR A 106 -1.32 3.57 -5.45
C THR A 106 -1.44 3.94 -6.94
N ASN A 107 -2.35 3.30 -7.67
CA ASN A 107 -2.82 3.77 -8.98
C ASN A 107 -4.20 4.44 -8.91
N ASP A 108 -4.75 4.70 -7.71
CA ASP A 108 -6.07 5.28 -7.54
C ASP A 108 -6.05 6.80 -7.62
N ASP A 109 -6.99 7.37 -8.39
CA ASP A 109 -7.13 8.82 -8.54
C ASP A 109 -7.66 9.46 -7.25
N ASP A 110 -8.35 8.71 -6.38
CA ASP A 110 -8.84 9.23 -5.10
C ASP A 110 -7.70 9.64 -4.15
N LEU A 111 -6.53 9.00 -4.28
CA LEU A 111 -5.30 9.37 -3.56
C LEU A 111 -4.34 10.20 -4.42
N LEU A 112 -4.25 9.93 -5.73
CA LEU A 112 -3.34 10.64 -6.64
C LEU A 112 -3.81 12.06 -6.97
N GLY A 113 -5.11 12.27 -7.14
CA GLY A 113 -5.70 13.56 -7.46
C GLY A 113 -5.38 14.65 -6.42
N PRO A 114 -5.63 14.41 -5.12
CA PRO A 114 -5.33 15.37 -4.07
C PRO A 114 -3.87 15.35 -3.59
N ARG A 115 -2.97 14.53 -4.16
CA ARG A 115 -1.64 14.23 -3.58
C ARG A 115 -0.79 15.45 -3.23
N GLU A 116 -0.83 16.52 -4.03
CA GLU A 116 -0.07 17.75 -3.80
C GLU A 116 -0.57 18.55 -2.58
N GLN A 117 -1.77 18.24 -2.09
CA GLN A 117 -2.42 18.89 -0.95
C GLN A 117 -2.43 17.99 0.30
N LEU A 118 -2.06 16.72 0.17
CA LEU A 118 -2.01 15.78 1.28
C LEU A 118 -0.71 15.96 2.09
N PRO A 119 -0.73 15.77 3.42
CA PRO A 119 0.47 15.83 4.25
C PRO A 119 1.32 14.54 4.18
N VAL A 120 1.21 13.79 3.08
CA VAL A 120 1.89 12.51 2.83
C VAL A 120 2.35 12.42 1.38
N GLU A 121 3.43 11.69 1.15
CA GLU A 121 3.89 11.40 -0.21
C GLU A 121 3.05 10.27 -0.82
N VAL A 122 2.49 10.52 -2.00
CA VAL A 122 1.72 9.55 -2.79
C VAL A 122 2.41 9.33 -4.12
N PHE A 123 2.75 8.08 -4.42
CA PHE A 123 3.40 7.70 -5.67
C PHE A 123 2.57 6.69 -6.45
N THR A 124 2.67 6.76 -7.78
CA THR A 124 2.37 5.59 -8.61
C THR A 124 3.46 4.53 -8.44
N PRO A 125 3.18 3.25 -8.73
CA PRO A 125 4.20 2.20 -8.69
C PRO A 125 5.42 2.52 -9.54
N SER A 126 5.22 3.13 -10.72
CA SER A 126 6.30 3.50 -11.62
C SER A 126 7.17 4.62 -11.07
N GLU A 127 6.57 5.64 -10.43
CA GLU A 127 7.32 6.71 -9.76
C GLU A 127 8.16 6.16 -8.59
N PHE A 128 7.64 5.18 -7.84
CA PHE A 128 8.34 4.63 -6.68
C PHE A 128 9.56 3.75 -7.02
N VAL A 129 9.49 2.98 -8.11
CA VAL A 129 10.56 2.04 -8.51
C VAL A 129 11.58 2.61 -9.50
N SER A 130 11.45 3.91 -9.85
CA SER A 130 12.32 4.58 -10.84
C SER A 130 13.69 4.95 -10.28
#